data_AF-A0A6N2E5X8-F1
#
_entry.id   AF-A0A6N2E5X8-F1
#
_cell.length_a   1.000
_cell.length_b   1.000
_cell.length_c   1.000
_cell.angle_alpha   90.00
_cell.angle_beta   90.00
_cell.angle_gamma   90.00
#
_symmetry.space_group_name_H-M   'P 1'
#
loop_
_entity.id
_entity.type
_entity.pdbx_description
1 polymer ?
#
loop_
_entity_poly.entity_id
_entity_poly.type
_entity_poly.pdbx_seq_one_letter_code
_entity_poly.pdbx_strand_id
1 'polypeptide(L)' 'VRREGEARGEAKGLAEALLRQLERRFTLSSAQLNRVRGVSDVPKLQAALDEIIEPHATADSVLEKLH' A
#
# COMPACT_ATOMS: atom_id res chain seq x y z
N VAL A 1 19.48 -8.25 -12.97
CA VAL A 1 20.02 -7.06 -12.29
C VAL A 1 19.24 -5.76 -12.55
N ARG A 2 19.14 -5.19 -13.78
CA ARG A 2 18.40 -3.91 -13.98
C ARG A 2 16.90 -3.98 -13.64
N ARG A 3 16.19 -5.01 -14.16
CA ARG A 3 14.74 -5.16 -13.94
C ARG A 3 14.34 -5.34 -12.48
N GLU A 4 15.19 -6.00 -11.68
CA GLU A 4 14.91 -6.22 -10.25
C GLU A 4 15.09 -4.96 -9.42
N GLY A 5 16.00 -4.06 -9.82
CA GLY A 5 16.18 -2.76 -9.19
C GLY A 5 14.99 -1.83 -9.44
N GLU A 6 14.47 -1.82 -10.67
CA GLU A 6 13.32 -1.02 -11.09
C GLU A 6 12.04 -1.48 -10.35
N ALA A 7 11.74 -2.78 -10.35
CA ALA A 7 10.58 -3.32 -9.67
C ALA A 7 10.61 -3.08 -8.14
N ARG A 8 11.79 -3.18 -7.52
CA ARG A 8 11.95 -2.87 -6.08
C ARG A 8 11.77 -1.39 -5.78
N GLY A 9 12.26 -0.51 -6.65
CA GLY A 9 12.08 0.94 -6.52
C GLY A 9 10.61 1.33 -6.65
N GLU A 10 9.91 0.75 -7.62
CA GLU A 10 8.47 0.95 -7.84
C GLU A 10 7.63 0.49 -6.66
N ALA A 11 7.82 -0.75 -6.20
CA ALA A 11 7.09 -1.28 -5.05
C ALA A 11 7.29 -0.43 -3.79
N LYS A 12 8.53 0.02 -3.52
CA LYS A 12 8.80 0.92 -2.39
C LYS A 12 8.06 2.25 -2.53
N GLY A 13 8.09 2.87 -3.72
CA GLY A 13 7.40 4.12 -3.98
C GLY A 13 5.89 4.02 -3.78
N LEU A 14 5.28 2.93 -4.26
CA LEU A 14 3.85 2.66 -4.08
C LEU A 14 3.49 2.38 -2.62
N ALA A 15 4.30 1.59 -1.90
CA ALA A 15 4.09 1.35 -0.47
C ALA A 15 4.15 2.65 0.35
N GLU A 16 5.11 3.53 0.05
CA GLU A 16 5.20 4.84 0.70
C GLU A 16 4.02 5.75 0.36
N ALA A 17 3.53 5.73 -0.88
CA ALA A 17 2.36 6.49 -1.28
C ALA A 17 1.10 5.99 -0.55
N LEU A 18 0.92 4.68 -0.47
CA LEU A 18 -0.20 4.04 0.22
C LEU A 18 -0.19 4.37 1.71
N LEU A 19 0.98 4.28 2.37
CA LEU A 19 1.13 4.68 3.77
C LEU A 19 0.72 6.13 4.01
N ARG A 20 1.18 7.07 3.18
CA ARG A 20 0.80 8.48 3.31
C ARG A 20 -0.70 8.70 3.17
N GLN A 21 -1.38 7.97 2.28
CA GLN A 21 -2.83 8.09 2.11
C GLN A 21 -3.59 7.45 3.28
N LEU A 22 -3.13 6.29 3.75
CA LEU A 22 -3.69 5.60 4.90
C LEU A 22 -3.58 6.45 6.17
N GLU A 23 -2.42 7.05 6.45
CA GLU A 23 -2.20 7.93 7.61
C GLU A 23 -3.05 9.22 7.55
N ARG A 24 -3.40 9.68 6.35
CA ARG A 24 -4.26 10.87 6.16
C ARG A 24 -5.74 10.57 6.38
N ARG A 25 -6.20 9.39 5.97
CA ARG A 25 -7.63 9.02 5.98
C ARG A 25 -8.05 8.20 7.19
N PHE A 26 -7.13 7.44 7.77
CA PHE A 26 -7.42 6.46 8.81
C PHE A 26 -6.38 6.51 9.94
N THR A 27 -6.78 6.06 11.13
CA THR A 27 -5.84 5.82 12.22
C THR A 27 -5.43 4.35 12.20
N LEU A 28 -4.19 4.07 11.79
CA LEU A 28 -3.64 2.72 11.73
C LEU A 28 -2.78 2.39 12.95
N SER A 29 -2.82 1.12 13.35
CA SER A 29 -1.87 0.56 14.30
C SER A 29 -0.49 0.37 13.68
N SER A 30 0.55 0.33 14.51
CA SER A 30 1.92 0.04 14.06
C SER A 30 2.04 -1.30 13.34
N ALA A 31 1.22 -2.30 13.70
CA ALA A 31 1.17 -3.59 13.03
C ALA A 31 0.67 -3.47 11.58
N GLN A 32 -0.39 -2.68 11.34
CA GLN A 32 -0.92 -2.43 9.99
C GLN A 32 0.09 -1.65 9.15
N LEU A 33 0.75 -0.64 9.71
CA LEU A 33 1.80 0.12 9.00
C LEU A 33 2.98 -0.78 8.60
N ASN A 34 3.44 -1.65 9.52
CA ASN A 34 4.51 -2.61 9.22
C ASN A 34 4.10 -3.61 8.14
N ARG A 35 2.83 -4.03 8.12
CA ARG A 35 2.30 -4.89 7.07
C ARG A 35 2.44 -4.24 5.69
N VAL A 36 2.01 -3.00 5.52
CA VAL A 36 2.11 -2.27 4.24
C VAL A 36 3.57 -2.14 3.80
N ARG A 37 4.48 -1.81 4.72
CA ARG A 37 5.93 -1.68 4.44
C ARG A 37 6.58 -2.99 3.96
N GLY A 38 6.01 -4.14 4.34
CA GLY A 38 6.51 -5.46 3.94
C GLY A 38 6.04 -5.92 2.54
N VAL A 39 5.08 -5.23 1.93
CA VAL A 39 4.54 -5.61 0.62
C VAL A 39 5.49 -5.15 -0.48
N SER A 40 5.86 -6.07 -1.37
CA SER A 40 6.67 -5.79 -2.57
C SER A 40 5.93 -6.11 -3.87
N ASP A 41 4.68 -6.56 -3.76
CA ASP A 41 3.81 -6.89 -4.89
C ASP A 41 3.18 -5.61 -5.44
N VAL A 42 3.69 -5.15 -6.58
CA VAL A 42 3.26 -3.91 -7.26
C VAL A 42 1.77 -3.93 -7.59
N PRO A 43 1.22 -4.98 -8.26
CA PRO A 43 -0.22 -5.08 -8.50
C PRO A 43 -1.10 -4.91 -7.24
N LYS A 44 -0.70 -5.53 -6.12
CA LYS A 44 -1.46 -5.41 -4.86
C LYS A 44 -1.41 -4.00 -4.28
N LEU A 45 -0.24 -3.37 -4.30
CA LEU A 45 -0.07 -1.99 -3.86
C LEU A 45 -0.88 -1.02 -4.71
N GLN A 46 -0.94 -1.25 -6.03
CA GLN A 46 -1.76 -0.47 -6.95
C GLN A 46 -3.25 -0.64 -6.62
N ALA A 47 -3.73 -1.88 -6.47
CA ALA A 47 -5.13 -2.16 -6.14
C ALA A 47 -5.55 -1.55 -4.78
N ALA A 48 -4.64 -1.52 -3.80
CA ALA A 48 -4.87 -0.86 -2.53
C ALA A 48 -4.95 0.68 -2.66
N LEU A 49 -4.14 1.26 -3.55
CA LEU A 49 -4.19 2.69 -3.89
C LEU A 49 -5.44 3.08 -4.66
N ASP A 50 -5.97 2.19 -5.49
CA ASP A 50 -7.24 2.40 -6.18
C ASP A 50 -8.41 2.23 -5.21
N GLU A 51 -8.38 1.24 -4.32
CA GLU A 51 -9.40 1.07 -3.28
C GLU A 51 -9.43 2.29 -2.34
N ILE A 52 -8.28 2.83 -1.93
CA ILE A 52 -8.28 3.93 -0.95
C ILE A 52 -8.92 5.20 -1.51
N ILE A 53 -8.96 5.45 -2.82
CA ILE A 53 -9.61 6.66 -3.36
C ILE A 53 -11.14 6.54 -3.38
N GLU A 54 -11.69 5.33 -3.23
CA GLU A 54 -13.13 5.12 -3.25
C GLU A 54 -13.84 5.86 -2.09
N PRO A 55 -15.06 6.38 -2.30
CA PRO A 55 -15.78 7.17 -1.30
C PRO A 55 -16.10 6.39 -0.02
N HIS A 56 -16.30 5.07 -0.15
CA HIS A 56 -16.69 4.17 0.94
C HIS A 56 -15.54 3.28 1.43
N ALA A 57 -14.31 3.57 1.01
CA ALA A 57 -13.14 2.80 1.41
C ALA A 57 -12.94 2.83 2.93
N THR A 58 -12.62 1.67 3.50
CA THR A 58 -12.25 1.52 4.91
C THR A 58 -10.79 1.10 5.02
N ALA A 59 -10.18 1.28 6.19
CA ALA A 59 -8.82 0.78 6.43
C ALA A 59 -8.72 -0.74 6.15
N ASP A 60 -9.71 -1.51 6.58
CA ASP A 60 -9.73 -2.96 6.38
C ASP A 60 -9.92 -3.33 4.90
N SER A 61 -10.82 -2.68 4.16
CA SER A 61 -11.01 -2.97 2.72
C SER A 61 -9.76 -2.68 1.89
N VAL A 62 -9.01 -1.63 2.24
CA VAL A 62 -7.71 -1.32 1.61
C VAL A 62 -6.65 -2.35 1.98
N LEU A 63 -6.55 -2.72 3.25
CA LEU A 63 -5.59 -3.72 3.72
C LEU A 63 -5.88 -5.13 3.19
N GLU A 64 -7.14 -5.46 2.89
CA GLU A 64 -7.52 -6.71 2.23
C GLU A 64 -6.89 -6.87 0.84
N LYS A 65 -6.66 -5.78 0.10
CA LYS A 65 -5.98 -5.82 -1.21
C LYS A 65 -4.50 -6.22 -1.12
N LEU A 66 -3.92 -6.18 0.08
CA LEU A 66 -2.52 -6.53 0.34
C LEU A 66 -2.32 -8.00 0.72
N HIS A 67 -3.37 -8.83 0.75
CA HIS A 67 -3.28 -10.28 0.95
C HIS A 67 -3.00 -11.01 -0.35
#